data_AF-A0A2E6E8J3-F1
#
_entry.id   AF-A0A2E6E8J3-F1
#
_cell.length_a   1.000
_cell.length_b   1.000
_cell.length_c   1.000
_cell.angle_alpha   90.00
_cell.angle_beta   90.00
_cell.angle_gamma   90.00
#
_symmetry.space_group_name_H-M   'P 1'
#
loop_
_entity.id
_entity.type
_entity.pdbx_description
1 polymer ?
#
loop_
_entity_poly.entity_id
_entity_poly.type
_entity_poly.pdbx_seq_one_letter_code
_entity_poly.pdbx_strand_id
1 'polypeptide(L)'
;MEHDLDVNHYTIDSFGVARIRFKFPQDTRFPALPVRSRNGLIFPLEGETYVGSPEIQLALDVGAEVEILNGWIIPWASDVRPFEVFSRNVCQHRLALEKGSVDERTWKEIGNSVHGKLAQGLRERRVYDSRSDASAVLPPSPISQAYLAAYTTSFIRAVIGELLNRIPVDKEVLSVTTDGFITNASREELDVSGPISQMFADLTELMSQQREFLETKHFAPSVIFDSVG
;
A
#
# COMPACT_ATOMS: atom_id res chain seq x y z
N MET A 1 13.98 -17.68 -6.10
CA MET A 1 12.55 -17.52 -6.40
C MET A 1 12.03 -18.90 -6.70
N GLU A 2 10.99 -19.31 -6.01
CA GLU A 2 10.38 -20.63 -6.14
C GLU A 2 8.99 -20.44 -6.69
N HIS A 3 8.64 -21.20 -7.73
CA HIS A 3 7.29 -21.15 -8.28
C HIS A 3 6.34 -21.88 -7.32
N ASP A 4 5.28 -21.20 -6.91
CA ASP A 4 4.38 -21.69 -5.87
C ASP A 4 2.92 -21.35 -6.20
N LEU A 5 2.05 -22.36 -6.11
CA LEU A 5 0.62 -22.25 -6.39
C LEU A 5 -0.25 -22.48 -5.13
N ASP A 6 0.36 -22.78 -3.98
CA ASP A 6 -0.38 -22.92 -2.73
C ASP A 6 -0.66 -21.53 -2.15
N VAL A 7 -1.94 -21.16 -2.17
CA VAL A 7 -2.41 -19.86 -1.70
C VAL A 7 -2.05 -19.61 -0.22
N ASN A 8 -1.92 -20.67 0.60
CA ASN A 8 -1.59 -20.55 2.01
C ASN A 8 -0.15 -20.12 2.28
N HIS A 9 0.74 -20.22 1.30
CA HIS A 9 2.11 -19.74 1.43
C HIS A 9 2.26 -18.23 1.20
N TYR A 10 1.22 -17.56 0.67
CA TYR A 10 1.20 -16.13 0.39
C TYR A 10 0.71 -15.32 1.60
N THR A 11 1.45 -15.40 2.70
CA THR A 11 1.15 -14.67 3.93
C THR A 11 1.83 -13.30 3.95
N ILE A 12 1.42 -12.45 4.90
CA ILE A 12 1.99 -11.11 5.10
C ILE A 12 3.52 -11.10 5.38
N ASP A 13 4.07 -12.19 5.90
CA ASP A 13 5.51 -12.37 6.17
C ASP A 13 6.29 -12.91 4.96
N SER A 14 5.59 -13.46 3.98
CA SER A 14 6.20 -13.98 2.75
C SER A 14 6.43 -12.84 1.75
N PHE A 15 7.53 -12.88 1.00
CA PHE A 15 7.72 -12.00 -0.14
C PHE A 15 7.22 -12.70 -1.41
N GLY A 16 5.90 -12.73 -1.58
CA GLY A 16 5.22 -13.38 -2.69
C GLY A 16 4.70 -12.39 -3.73
N VAL A 17 4.73 -12.78 -5.00
CA VAL A 17 3.97 -12.12 -6.08
C VAL A 17 3.26 -13.17 -6.92
N ALA A 18 2.00 -12.95 -7.25
CA ALA A 18 1.23 -13.89 -8.04
C ALA A 18 0.23 -13.21 -8.97
N ARG A 19 -0.04 -13.87 -10.10
CA ARG A 19 -1.25 -13.70 -10.87
C ARG A 19 -2.32 -14.61 -10.25
N ILE A 20 -3.43 -14.02 -9.85
CA ILE A 20 -4.52 -14.73 -9.21
C ILE A 20 -5.82 -14.57 -9.99
N ARG A 21 -6.72 -15.54 -9.84
CA ARG A 21 -8.15 -15.38 -10.06
C ARG A 21 -8.83 -15.35 -8.70
N PHE A 22 -9.82 -14.48 -8.54
CA PHE A 22 -10.48 -14.31 -7.25
C PHE A 22 -11.99 -14.11 -7.38
N LYS A 23 -12.70 -14.43 -6.31
CA LYS A 23 -14.11 -14.14 -6.13
C LYS A 23 -14.44 -13.88 -4.66
N PHE A 24 -14.90 -12.67 -4.36
CA PHE A 24 -15.39 -12.27 -3.05
C PHE A 24 -16.86 -12.71 -2.84
N PRO A 25 -17.30 -12.88 -1.58
CA PRO A 25 -18.72 -12.95 -1.24
C PRO A 25 -19.53 -11.78 -1.82
N GLN A 26 -20.79 -12.01 -2.17
CA GLN A 26 -21.63 -10.98 -2.82
C GLN A 26 -21.90 -9.76 -1.94
N ASP A 27 -21.85 -9.94 -0.62
CA ASP A 27 -22.05 -8.93 0.40
C ASP A 27 -20.73 -8.28 0.87
N THR A 28 -19.60 -8.59 0.24
CA THR A 28 -18.32 -7.93 0.54
C THR A 28 -18.42 -6.43 0.27
N ARG A 29 -18.42 -5.68 1.37
CA ARG A 29 -18.59 -4.22 1.36
C ARG A 29 -17.44 -3.50 0.66
N PHE A 30 -16.20 -3.95 0.88
CA PHE A 30 -14.99 -3.33 0.32
C PHE A 30 -14.05 -4.39 -0.27
N PRO A 31 -14.24 -4.78 -1.55
CA PRO A 31 -13.34 -5.73 -2.21
C PRO A 31 -11.90 -5.23 -2.19
N ALA A 32 -10.96 -6.08 -1.79
CA ALA A 32 -9.60 -5.66 -1.48
C ALA A 32 -8.61 -5.77 -2.65
N LEU A 33 -9.02 -6.35 -3.79
CA LEU A 33 -8.11 -6.67 -4.90
C LEU A 33 -8.23 -5.65 -6.05
N PRO A 34 -7.13 -4.94 -6.38
CA PRO A 34 -7.15 -3.96 -7.46
C PRO A 34 -7.07 -4.66 -8.82
N VAL A 35 -8.00 -4.32 -9.72
CA VAL A 35 -7.99 -4.73 -11.13
C VAL A 35 -7.79 -3.50 -12.01
N ARG A 36 -6.86 -3.59 -12.95
CA ARG A 36 -6.56 -2.49 -13.85
C ARG A 36 -7.63 -2.35 -14.93
N SER A 37 -8.26 -1.19 -14.98
CA SER A 37 -9.21 -0.77 -16.03
C SER A 37 -8.60 0.33 -16.91
N ARG A 38 -9.32 0.75 -17.97
CA ARG A 38 -8.91 1.85 -18.86
C ARG A 38 -8.72 3.18 -18.11
N ASN A 39 -9.55 3.42 -17.09
CA ASN A 39 -9.62 4.71 -16.39
C ASN A 39 -8.90 4.71 -15.03
N GLY A 40 -8.24 3.62 -14.64
CA GLY A 40 -7.60 3.50 -13.32
C GLY A 40 -7.72 2.11 -12.73
N LEU A 41 -7.57 2.01 -11.42
CA LEU A 41 -7.82 0.79 -10.67
C LEU A 41 -9.29 0.74 -10.27
N ILE A 42 -9.90 -0.43 -10.40
CA ILE A 42 -11.22 -0.75 -9.87
C ILE A 42 -11.07 -1.91 -8.89
N PHE A 43 -12.03 -2.07 -7.97
CA PHE A 43 -12.02 -3.13 -6.96
C PHE A 43 -13.30 -3.97 -7.10
N PRO A 44 -13.36 -4.89 -8.09
CA PRO A 44 -14.54 -5.69 -8.36
C PRO A 44 -14.67 -6.87 -7.38
N LEU A 45 -15.85 -7.50 -7.35
CA LEU A 45 -16.09 -8.72 -6.58
C LEU A 45 -15.41 -9.95 -7.17
N GLU A 46 -15.12 -9.97 -8.47
CA GLU A 46 -14.44 -11.09 -9.13
C GLU A 46 -13.56 -10.59 -10.28
N GLY A 47 -12.50 -11.34 -10.58
CA GLY A 47 -11.61 -11.01 -11.68
C GLY A 47 -10.27 -11.73 -11.61
N GLU A 48 -9.33 -11.21 -12.41
CA GLU A 48 -7.94 -11.65 -12.42
C GLU A 48 -7.01 -10.45 -12.28
N THR A 49 -5.95 -10.59 -11.48
CA THR A 49 -4.99 -9.51 -11.27
C THR A 49 -3.60 -10.03 -10.85
N TYR A 50 -2.62 -9.14 -10.82
CA TYR A 50 -1.28 -9.38 -10.26
C TYR A 50 -1.16 -8.64 -8.93
N VAL A 51 -0.90 -9.37 -7.86
CA VAL A 51 -0.83 -8.83 -6.50
C VAL A 51 0.32 -9.46 -5.71
N GLY A 52 0.71 -8.78 -4.63
CA GLY A 52 1.64 -9.32 -3.65
C GLY A 52 0.93 -10.18 -2.61
N SER A 53 1.70 -10.94 -1.86
CA SER A 53 1.20 -11.74 -0.73
C SER A 53 0.37 -10.97 0.31
N PRO A 54 0.63 -9.69 0.66
CA PRO A 54 -0.23 -8.95 1.61
C PRO A 54 -1.69 -8.86 1.15
N GLU A 55 -1.91 -8.60 -0.14
CA GLU A 55 -3.26 -8.50 -0.73
C GLU A 55 -3.92 -9.88 -0.86
N ILE A 56 -3.14 -10.94 -1.06
CA ILE A 56 -3.66 -12.33 -1.10
C ILE A 56 -4.12 -12.73 0.30
N GLN A 57 -3.30 -12.53 1.33
CA GLN A 57 -3.67 -12.77 2.72
C GLN A 57 -4.96 -12.02 3.08
N LEU A 58 -5.03 -10.72 2.79
CA LEU A 58 -6.23 -9.93 3.05
C LEU A 58 -7.47 -10.48 2.33
N ALA A 59 -7.33 -10.89 1.05
CA ALA A 59 -8.44 -11.45 0.30
C ALA A 59 -8.99 -12.71 0.96
N LEU A 60 -8.12 -13.61 1.46
CA LEU A 60 -8.54 -14.78 2.22
C LEU A 60 -9.22 -14.39 3.54
N ASP A 61 -8.67 -13.41 4.27
CA ASP A 61 -9.20 -12.96 5.56
C ASP A 61 -10.63 -12.39 5.43
N VAL A 62 -10.95 -11.78 4.29
CA VAL A 62 -12.31 -11.27 3.99
C VAL A 62 -13.20 -12.32 3.30
N GLY A 63 -12.75 -13.57 3.22
CA GLY A 63 -13.55 -14.71 2.74
C GLY A 63 -13.55 -14.91 1.23
N ALA A 64 -12.60 -14.35 0.48
CA ALA A 64 -12.51 -14.57 -0.96
C ALA A 64 -12.04 -15.98 -1.29
N GLU A 65 -12.61 -16.55 -2.36
CA GLU A 65 -12.03 -17.67 -3.07
C GLU A 65 -10.88 -17.15 -3.94
N VAL A 66 -9.66 -17.67 -3.74
CA VAL A 66 -8.47 -17.25 -4.49
C VAL A 66 -7.76 -18.46 -5.10
N GLU A 67 -7.54 -18.40 -6.41
CA GLU A 67 -6.77 -19.38 -7.19
C GLU A 67 -5.47 -18.72 -7.67
N ILE A 68 -4.31 -19.28 -7.29
CA ILE A 68 -3.02 -18.85 -7.83
C ILE A 68 -2.87 -19.44 -9.24
N LEU A 69 -2.93 -18.59 -10.27
CA LEU A 69 -2.74 -19.02 -11.66
C LEU A 69 -1.26 -19.19 -12.00
N ASN A 70 -0.43 -18.33 -11.40
CA ASN A 70 1.03 -18.33 -11.57
C ASN A 70 1.63 -17.47 -10.46
N GLY A 71 2.63 -17.94 -9.74
CA GLY A 71 3.17 -17.18 -8.62
C GLY A 71 4.56 -17.61 -8.17
N TRP A 72 5.22 -16.71 -7.45
CA TRP A 72 6.56 -16.92 -6.93
C TRP A 72 6.70 -16.40 -5.51
N ILE A 73 7.40 -17.18 -4.70
CA ILE A 73 7.91 -16.76 -3.41
C ILE A 73 9.40 -16.46 -3.56
N ILE A 74 9.79 -15.28 -3.10
CA ILE A 74 11.15 -14.77 -3.18
C ILE A 74 11.76 -14.89 -1.79
N PRO A 75 12.66 -15.86 -1.55
CA PRO A 75 13.25 -16.02 -0.22
C PRO A 75 14.09 -14.78 0.12
N TRP A 76 13.98 -14.33 1.36
CA TRP A 76 14.87 -13.32 1.90
C TRP A 76 16.30 -13.87 1.95
N ALA A 77 17.26 -13.13 1.39
CA ALA A 77 18.66 -13.53 1.42
C ALA A 77 19.26 -13.42 2.84
N SER A 78 18.72 -12.51 3.67
CA SER A 78 19.06 -12.31 5.06
C SER A 78 18.00 -11.44 5.75
N ASP A 79 18.09 -11.32 7.08
CA ASP A 79 17.22 -10.44 7.89
C ASP A 79 17.62 -8.95 7.81
N VAL A 80 18.60 -8.61 6.96
CA VAL A 80 19.06 -7.23 6.79
C VAL A 80 17.97 -6.43 6.09
N ARG A 81 17.51 -5.35 6.73
CA ARG A 81 16.58 -4.38 6.14
C ARG A 81 17.36 -3.23 5.50
N PRO A 82 17.59 -3.23 4.16
CA PRO A 82 18.52 -2.31 3.51
C PRO A 82 18.10 -0.84 3.62
N PHE A 83 16.81 -0.57 3.78
CA PHE A 83 16.26 0.79 3.89
C PHE A 83 15.98 1.23 5.32
N GLU A 84 16.18 0.38 6.33
CA GLU A 84 15.82 0.68 7.72
C GLU A 84 16.59 1.88 8.28
N VAL A 85 17.91 1.92 8.08
CA VAL A 85 18.74 3.06 8.54
C VAL A 85 18.30 4.35 7.88
N PHE A 86 18.03 4.31 6.57
CA PHE A 86 17.55 5.47 5.83
C PHE A 86 16.17 5.94 6.34
N SER A 87 15.20 5.02 6.45
CA SER A 87 13.84 5.33 6.88
C SER A 87 13.81 5.88 8.31
N ARG A 88 14.56 5.29 9.24
CA ARG A 88 14.72 5.84 10.60
C ARG A 88 15.27 7.25 10.59
N ASN A 89 16.33 7.48 9.81
CA ASN A 89 16.96 8.79 9.74
C ASN A 89 15.96 9.85 9.21
N VAL A 90 15.23 9.54 8.15
CA VAL A 90 14.17 10.41 7.61
C VAL A 90 13.09 10.69 8.65
N CYS A 91 12.58 9.65 9.33
CA CYS A 91 11.56 9.79 10.37
C CYS A 91 12.03 10.69 11.53
N GLN A 92 13.24 10.48 12.04
CA GLN A 92 13.81 11.26 13.14
C GLN A 92 13.96 12.75 12.79
N HIS A 93 14.48 13.06 11.60
CA HIS A 93 14.59 14.46 11.16
C HIS A 93 13.21 15.09 10.95
N ARG A 94 12.27 14.35 10.38
CA ARG A 94 10.91 14.84 10.14
C ARG A 94 10.16 15.15 11.44
N LEU A 95 10.33 14.31 12.47
CA LEU A 95 9.73 14.50 13.80
C LEU A 95 10.32 15.68 14.58
N ALA A 96 11.57 16.04 14.31
CA ALA A 96 12.25 17.16 14.95
C ALA A 96 11.88 18.54 14.36
N LEU A 97 11.11 18.56 13.26
CA LEU A 97 10.75 19.77 12.53
C LEU A 97 9.28 20.15 12.75
N GLU A 98 8.96 21.43 12.58
CA GLU A 98 7.58 21.91 12.64
C GLU A 98 6.76 21.31 11.48
N LYS A 99 5.63 20.70 11.82
CA LYS A 99 4.72 20.07 10.85
C LYS A 99 4.22 21.08 9.82
N GLY A 100 4.33 20.76 8.53
CA GLY A 100 3.92 21.65 7.44
C GLY A 100 4.97 22.69 7.02
N SER A 101 6.08 22.80 7.75
CA SER A 101 7.23 23.60 7.32
C SER A 101 7.78 23.10 5.96
N VAL A 102 8.55 23.96 5.29
CA VAL A 102 9.21 23.57 4.03
C VAL A 102 10.22 22.45 4.27
N ASP A 103 10.93 22.49 5.39
CA ASP A 103 11.94 21.49 5.74
C ASP A 103 11.30 20.12 6.05
N GLU A 104 10.20 20.10 6.82
CA GLU A 104 9.45 18.86 7.09
C GLU A 104 8.92 18.23 5.80
N ARG A 105 8.38 19.05 4.89
CA ARG A 105 7.94 18.59 3.57
C ARG A 105 9.09 18.10 2.70
N THR A 106 10.25 18.74 2.77
CA THR A 106 11.46 18.30 2.06
C THR A 106 11.89 16.91 2.52
N TRP A 107 11.94 16.67 3.83
CA TRP A 107 12.23 15.35 4.39
C TRP A 107 11.18 14.30 4.02
N LYS A 108 9.90 14.66 3.95
CA LYS A 108 8.85 13.78 3.44
C LYS A 108 9.12 13.35 2.00
N GLU A 109 9.47 14.28 1.11
CA GLU A 109 9.79 13.95 -0.29
C GLU A 109 11.07 13.11 -0.41
N ILE A 110 12.08 13.37 0.44
CA ILE A 110 13.27 12.51 0.55
C ILE A 110 12.86 11.08 0.91
N GLY A 111 11.97 10.90 1.90
CA GLY A 111 11.45 9.57 2.28
C GLY A 111 10.77 8.86 1.12
N ASN A 112 9.89 9.55 0.39
CA ASN A 112 9.17 9.01 -0.77
C ASN A 112 10.10 8.64 -1.95
N SER A 113 11.31 9.21 -2.01
CA SER A 113 12.23 9.02 -3.12
C SER A 113 12.72 7.58 -3.28
N VAL A 114 12.83 6.81 -2.19
CA VAL A 114 13.30 5.40 -2.24
C VAL A 114 12.36 4.55 -3.07
N HIS A 115 11.06 4.65 -2.82
CA HIS A 115 10.06 3.95 -3.63
C HIS A 115 10.15 4.38 -5.10
N GLY A 116 10.29 5.68 -5.36
CA GLY A 116 10.47 6.20 -6.72
C GLY A 116 11.72 5.64 -7.43
N LYS A 117 12.81 5.41 -6.70
CA LYS A 117 14.05 4.82 -7.22
C LYS A 117 13.92 3.32 -7.46
N LEU A 118 13.25 2.59 -6.58
CA LEU A 118 12.92 1.17 -6.79
C LEU A 118 12.10 0.97 -8.08
N ALA A 119 11.14 1.87 -8.33
CA ALA A 119 10.27 1.83 -9.50
C ALA A 119 10.84 2.48 -10.77
N GLN A 120 12.01 3.14 -10.69
CA GLN A 120 12.56 3.93 -11.79
C GLN A 120 12.90 3.05 -12.99
N GLY A 121 12.48 3.45 -14.18
CA GLY A 121 12.82 2.75 -15.43
C GLY A 121 12.09 1.42 -15.64
N LEU A 122 11.16 1.01 -14.75
CA LEU A 122 10.36 -0.21 -14.94
C LEU A 122 9.34 -0.11 -16.07
N ARG A 123 8.84 1.10 -16.32
CA ARG A 123 8.03 1.45 -17.48
C ARG A 123 8.75 2.55 -18.24
N GLU A 124 8.83 2.41 -19.56
CA GLU A 124 9.44 3.43 -20.40
C GLU A 124 8.71 4.76 -20.20
N ARG A 125 9.46 5.77 -19.75
CA ARG A 125 9.01 7.14 -19.58
C ARG A 125 10.07 8.07 -20.13
N ARG A 126 9.66 8.98 -21.01
CA ARG A 126 10.52 10.09 -21.45
C ARG A 126 10.43 11.22 -20.43
N VAL A 127 11.59 11.73 -20.04
CA VAL A 127 11.74 12.88 -19.16
C VAL A 127 12.59 13.93 -19.87
N TYR A 128 12.27 15.18 -19.63
CA TYR A 128 13.06 16.30 -20.13
C TYR A 128 14.26 16.52 -19.20
N ASP A 129 15.46 16.50 -19.77
CA ASP A 129 16.70 16.80 -19.08
C ASP A 129 17.11 18.25 -19.40
N SER A 130 17.02 19.11 -18.39
CA SER A 130 17.36 20.53 -18.52
C SER A 130 18.86 20.77 -18.76
N ARG A 131 19.72 19.80 -18.48
CA ARG A 131 21.17 19.92 -18.76
C ARG A 131 21.50 19.69 -20.22
N SER A 132 20.78 18.78 -20.88
CA SER A 132 20.96 18.47 -22.30
C SER A 132 19.93 19.14 -23.21
N ASP A 133 18.98 19.89 -22.63
CA ASP A 133 17.84 20.52 -23.31
C ASP A 133 17.09 19.53 -24.21
N ALA A 134 16.97 18.28 -23.76
CA ALA A 134 16.47 17.18 -24.57
C ALA A 134 15.57 16.24 -23.78
N SER A 135 14.62 15.61 -24.48
CA SER A 135 13.84 14.52 -23.92
C SER A 135 14.57 13.19 -24.06
N ALA A 136 14.94 12.58 -22.93
CA ALA A 136 15.60 11.29 -22.86
C ALA A 136 14.71 10.24 -22.21
N VAL A 137 14.93 8.97 -22.54
CA VAL A 137 14.30 7.85 -21.81
C VAL A 137 14.95 7.76 -20.44
N LEU A 138 14.14 7.73 -19.38
CA LEU A 138 14.63 7.62 -18.02
C LEU A 138 15.20 6.20 -17.79
N PRO A 139 16.52 6.04 -17.54
CA PRO A 139 17.09 4.72 -17.31
C PRO A 139 16.68 4.17 -15.93
N PRO A 140 16.82 2.86 -15.71
CA PRO A 140 16.77 2.29 -14.37
C PRO A 140 17.76 2.95 -13.42
N SER A 141 17.41 3.03 -12.14
CA SER A 141 18.34 3.44 -11.09
C SER A 141 19.21 2.24 -10.66
N PRO A 142 20.34 2.47 -9.95
CA PRO A 142 21.17 1.38 -9.41
C PRO A 142 20.44 0.44 -8.45
N ILE A 143 19.33 0.89 -7.88
CA ILE A 143 18.50 0.11 -6.94
C ILE A 143 17.13 -0.24 -7.53
N SER A 144 16.91 -0.09 -8.84
CA SER A 144 15.64 -0.46 -9.46
C SER A 144 15.32 -1.94 -9.25
N GLN A 145 14.17 -2.22 -8.63
CA GLN A 145 13.75 -3.57 -8.26
C GLN A 145 12.21 -3.65 -8.28
N ALA A 146 11.68 -4.33 -9.30
CA ALA A 146 10.25 -4.37 -9.58
C ALA A 146 9.42 -5.06 -8.49
N TYR A 147 9.96 -6.14 -7.92
CA TYR A 147 9.28 -6.93 -6.90
C TYR A 147 9.13 -6.15 -5.58
N LEU A 148 10.18 -5.47 -5.12
CA LEU A 148 10.13 -4.64 -3.92
C LEU A 148 9.22 -3.42 -4.11
N ALA A 149 9.26 -2.80 -5.30
CA ALA A 149 8.34 -1.71 -5.63
C ALA A 149 6.88 -2.19 -5.60
N ALA A 150 6.58 -3.31 -6.25
CA ALA A 150 5.24 -3.91 -6.26
C ALA A 150 4.78 -4.25 -4.84
N TYR A 151 5.62 -4.93 -4.06
CA TYR A 151 5.34 -5.35 -2.69
C TYR A 151 5.06 -4.16 -1.77
N THR A 152 5.83 -3.08 -1.88
CA THR A 152 5.60 -1.86 -1.08
C THR A 152 4.18 -1.33 -1.34
N THR A 153 3.75 -1.24 -2.60
CA THR A 153 2.39 -0.76 -2.91
C THR A 153 1.31 -1.76 -2.52
N SER A 154 1.59 -3.06 -2.65
CA SER A 154 0.69 -4.14 -2.25
C SER A 154 0.43 -4.11 -0.76
N PHE A 155 1.50 -3.97 0.04
CA PHE A 155 1.42 -3.89 1.49
C PHE A 155 0.58 -2.70 1.97
N ILE A 156 0.82 -1.49 1.45
CA ILE A 156 0.02 -0.32 1.83
C ILE A 156 -1.45 -0.48 1.44
N ARG A 157 -1.75 -1.01 0.24
CA ARG A 157 -3.14 -1.28 -0.15
C ARG A 157 -3.80 -2.34 0.74
N ALA A 158 -3.07 -3.36 1.15
CA ALA A 158 -3.56 -4.36 2.08
C ALA A 158 -3.84 -3.76 3.47
N VAL A 159 -2.98 -2.87 3.99
CA VAL A 159 -3.26 -2.15 5.25
C VAL A 159 -4.55 -1.34 5.13
N ILE A 160 -4.71 -0.55 4.06
CA ILE A 160 -5.93 0.23 3.84
C ILE A 160 -7.16 -0.66 3.67
N GLY A 161 -7.06 -1.73 2.87
CA GLY A 161 -8.16 -2.67 2.65
C GLY A 161 -8.57 -3.41 3.93
N GLU A 162 -7.61 -3.73 4.80
CA GLU A 162 -7.87 -4.34 6.10
C GLU A 162 -8.65 -3.38 7.02
N LEU A 163 -8.20 -2.13 7.12
CA LEU A 163 -8.90 -1.11 7.89
C LEU A 163 -10.31 -0.89 7.38
N LEU A 164 -10.51 -0.79 6.06
CA LEU A 164 -11.83 -0.59 5.45
C LEU A 164 -12.80 -1.73 5.79
N ASN A 165 -12.35 -2.98 5.67
CA ASN A 165 -13.20 -4.14 5.97
C ASN A 165 -13.49 -4.31 7.48
N ARG A 166 -12.76 -3.60 8.35
CA ARG A 166 -13.00 -3.55 9.79
C ARG A 166 -13.81 -2.33 10.24
N ILE A 167 -14.16 -1.41 9.34
CA ILE A 167 -15.04 -0.29 9.68
C ILE A 167 -16.45 -0.82 10.00
N PRO A 168 -17.07 -0.41 11.12
CA PRO A 168 -18.42 -0.85 11.47
C PRO A 168 -19.44 -0.64 10.34
N VAL A 169 -20.39 -1.57 10.23
CA VAL A 169 -21.37 -1.62 9.14
C VAL A 169 -22.27 -0.36 9.11
N ASP A 170 -22.51 0.26 10.26
CA ASP A 170 -23.31 1.47 10.42
C ASP A 170 -22.56 2.77 10.08
N LYS A 171 -21.26 2.69 9.78
CA LYS A 171 -20.43 3.84 9.38
C LYS A 171 -20.36 3.96 7.87
N GLU A 172 -20.00 5.11 7.36
CA GLU A 172 -19.87 5.39 5.92
C GLU A 172 -18.44 5.74 5.56
N VAL A 173 -17.98 5.23 4.41
CA VAL A 173 -16.68 5.61 3.81
C VAL A 173 -16.95 6.40 2.54
N LEU A 174 -16.48 7.64 2.50
CA LEU A 174 -16.76 8.56 1.41
C LEU A 174 -15.76 8.45 0.26
N SER A 175 -14.48 8.30 0.60
CA SER A 175 -13.42 8.18 -0.40
C SER A 175 -12.21 7.48 0.20
N VAL A 176 -11.41 6.88 -0.68
CA VAL A 176 -10.17 6.19 -0.34
C VAL A 176 -9.07 6.70 -1.28
N THR A 177 -7.93 7.04 -0.72
CA THR A 177 -6.70 7.41 -1.42
C THR A 177 -5.61 6.37 -1.14
N THR A 178 -4.43 6.55 -1.74
CA THR A 178 -3.30 5.61 -1.62
C THR A 178 -2.88 5.34 -0.17
N ASP A 179 -3.03 6.32 0.72
CA ASP A 179 -2.51 6.33 2.09
C ASP A 179 -3.57 6.69 3.15
N GLY A 180 -4.86 6.63 2.81
CA GLY A 180 -5.91 6.97 3.76
C GLY A 180 -7.33 6.90 3.18
N PHE A 181 -8.31 7.20 4.03
CA PHE A 181 -9.72 7.22 3.67
C PHE A 181 -10.47 8.26 4.51
N ILE A 182 -11.66 8.64 4.05
CA ILE A 182 -12.57 9.55 4.75
C ILE A 182 -13.77 8.72 5.22
N THR A 183 -14.02 8.73 6.52
CA THR A 183 -15.14 8.02 7.16
C THR A 183 -15.78 8.87 8.26
N ASN A 184 -17.02 8.55 8.62
CA ASN A 184 -17.69 9.09 9.80
C ASN A 184 -17.43 8.27 11.08
N ALA A 185 -16.65 7.19 11.01
CA ALA A 185 -16.17 6.46 12.18
C ALA A 185 -15.22 7.35 13.01
N SER A 186 -15.39 7.35 14.33
CA SER A 186 -14.43 7.98 15.25
C SER A 186 -13.13 7.19 15.27
N ARG A 187 -12.08 7.79 15.85
CA ARG A 187 -10.77 7.13 15.92
C ARG A 187 -10.82 5.84 16.73
N GLU A 188 -11.60 5.82 17.80
CA GLU A 188 -11.76 4.69 18.70
C GLU A 188 -12.56 3.54 18.07
N GLU A 189 -13.37 3.84 17.04
CA GLU A 189 -14.15 2.86 16.29
C GLU A 189 -13.34 2.19 15.17
N LEU A 190 -12.13 2.68 14.87
CA LEU A 190 -11.24 2.07 13.89
C LEU A 190 -10.44 0.92 14.53
N ASP A 191 -10.85 -0.31 14.24
CA ASP A 191 -10.15 -1.50 14.68
C ASP A 191 -8.84 -1.73 13.89
N VAL A 192 -7.71 -1.53 14.57
CA VAL A 192 -6.35 -1.74 14.05
C VAL A 192 -5.73 -3.06 14.53
N SER A 193 -6.50 -3.95 15.15
CA SER A 193 -6.01 -5.22 15.70
C SER A 193 -5.72 -6.31 14.66
N GLY A 194 -6.04 -6.05 13.39
CA GLY A 194 -5.78 -6.98 12.29
C GLY A 194 -4.30 -7.29 12.06
N PRO A 195 -3.96 -8.50 11.60
CA PRO A 195 -2.58 -8.93 11.44
C PRO A 195 -1.75 -8.02 10.52
N ILE A 196 -2.35 -7.50 9.45
CA ILE A 196 -1.65 -6.63 8.49
C ILE A 196 -1.38 -5.25 9.11
N SER A 197 -2.36 -4.71 9.83
CA SER A 197 -2.27 -3.46 10.59
C SER A 197 -1.27 -3.57 11.73
N GLN A 198 -1.22 -4.70 12.44
CA GLN A 198 -0.23 -4.95 13.49
C GLN A 198 1.19 -5.01 12.92
N MET A 199 1.41 -5.67 11.78
CA MET A 199 2.71 -5.63 11.12
C MET A 199 3.10 -4.19 10.73
N PHE A 200 2.15 -3.41 10.19
CA PHE A 200 2.43 -2.01 9.85
C PHE A 200 2.74 -1.16 11.10
N ALA A 201 2.06 -1.42 12.21
CA ALA A 201 2.34 -0.80 13.50
C ALA A 201 3.74 -1.15 14.02
N ASP A 202 4.15 -2.43 13.94
CA ASP A 202 5.50 -2.89 14.33
C ASP A 202 6.59 -2.22 13.48
N LEU A 203 6.37 -2.10 12.17
CA LEU A 203 7.28 -1.39 11.27
C LEU A 203 7.33 0.11 11.57
N THR A 204 6.20 0.71 11.94
CA THR A 204 6.14 2.12 12.33
C THR A 204 6.92 2.33 13.62
N GLU A 205 6.72 1.48 14.63
CA GLU A 205 7.42 1.52 15.91
C GLU A 205 8.95 1.37 15.74
N LEU A 206 9.39 0.48 14.84
CA LEU A 206 10.79 0.31 14.48
C LEU A 206 11.41 1.60 13.90
N MET A 207 10.62 2.43 13.22
CA MET A 207 11.10 3.64 12.55
C MET A 207 10.99 4.91 13.40
N SER A 208 9.89 5.07 14.13
CA SER A 208 9.52 6.31 14.81
C SER A 208 9.50 6.21 16.34
N GLN A 209 9.68 5.00 16.90
CA GLN A 209 9.45 4.70 18.33
C GLN A 209 8.01 4.95 18.80
N GLN A 210 7.07 5.09 17.84
CA GLN A 210 5.64 5.23 18.09
C GLN A 210 4.92 4.14 17.33
N ARG A 211 4.10 3.35 18.02
CA ARG A 211 3.29 2.30 17.41
C ARG A 211 2.04 2.85 16.71
N GLU A 212 1.61 4.04 17.10
CA GLU A 212 0.46 4.72 16.52
C GLU A 212 0.78 5.20 15.10
N PHE A 213 0.06 4.67 14.11
CA PHE A 213 0.35 4.92 12.69
C PHE A 213 -0.77 5.66 11.94
N LEU A 214 -1.98 5.72 12.52
CA LEU A 214 -3.08 6.46 11.93
C LEU A 214 -3.01 7.94 12.33
N GLU A 215 -3.33 8.85 11.43
CA GLU A 215 -3.32 10.30 11.69
C GLU A 215 -4.62 10.93 11.19
N THR A 216 -5.33 11.64 12.07
CA THR A 216 -6.53 12.40 11.67
C THR A 216 -6.10 13.73 11.05
N LYS A 217 -6.20 13.83 9.72
CA LYS A 217 -5.86 15.08 8.98
C LYS A 217 -6.99 16.11 9.03
N HIS A 218 -8.22 15.66 8.81
CA HIS A 218 -9.40 16.51 8.74
C HIS A 218 -10.59 15.79 9.38
N PHE A 219 -11.44 16.55 10.07
CA PHE A 219 -12.70 16.07 10.62
C PHE A 219 -13.81 17.04 10.19
N ALA A 220 -14.83 16.52 9.51
CA ALA A 220 -16.02 17.26 9.12
C ALA A 220 -17.21 16.68 9.89
N PRO A 221 -17.90 17.47 10.74
CA PRO A 221 -19.03 16.96 11.55
C PRO A 221 -20.23 16.51 10.71
N SER A 222 -20.36 17.06 9.49
CA SER A 222 -21.40 16.68 8.54
C SER A 222 -20.90 16.88 7.11
N VAL A 223 -21.32 16.00 6.22
CA VAL A 223 -21.12 16.13 4.77
C VAL A 223 -22.51 16.17 4.15
N ILE A 224 -22.84 17.29 3.51
CA ILE A 224 -24.13 17.46 2.84
C ILE A 224 -23.97 16.93 1.41
N PHE A 225 -24.73 15.89 1.07
CA PHE A 225 -24.90 15.46 -0.31
C PHE A 225 -26.15 16.13 -0.87
N ASP A 226 -25.97 17.11 -1.75
CA ASP A 226 -27.07 17.55 -2.61
C ASP A 226 -27.38 16.40 -3.57
N SER A 227 -28.50 15.73 -3.33
CA SER A 227 -29.10 14.82 -4.30
C SER A 227 -29.63 15.68 -5.44
N VAL A 228 -28.87 15.78 -6.53
CA VAL A 228 -29.43 16.26 -7.79
C VAL A 228 -30.37 15.16 -8.27
N GLY A 229 -31.67 15.44 -8.20
CA GLY A 229 -32.77 14.52 -8.51
C GLY A 229 -32.92 14.16 -9.98
#